data_AF-A0A6I8TRF9-F1
#
_entry.id   AF-A0A6I8TRF9-F1
#
_cell.length_a   1.000
_cell.length_b   1.000
_cell.length_c   1.000
_cell.angle_alpha   90.00
_cell.angle_beta   90.00
_cell.angle_gamma   90.00
#
_symmetry.space_group_name_H-M   'P 1'
#
loop_
_entity.id
_entity.type
_entity.pdbx_description
1 polymer ?
#
loop_
_entity_poly.entity_id
_entity_poly.type
_entity_poly.pdbx_seq_one_letter_code
_entity_poly.pdbx_strand_id
1 'polypeptide(L)' 'MKAIIQRVSAAKVTVGEELISSIVKGLCVLIGISNEDNANDVDWM' A
#
# COMPACT_ATOMS: atom_id res chain seq x y z
N MET A 1 4.59 10.15 -7.67
CA MET A 1 4.30 9.02 -6.77
C MET A 1 4.50 7.71 -7.51
N LYS A 2 4.87 6.60 -6.84
CA LYS A 2 4.91 5.27 -7.47
C LYS A 2 4.27 4.22 -6.57
N ALA A 3 3.63 3.22 -7.17
CA ALA A 3 3.02 2.10 -6.45
C ALA A 3 3.44 0.76 -7.06
N ILE A 4 3.71 -0.22 -6.19
CA ILE A 4 3.79 -1.64 -6.56
C ILE A 4 2.48 -2.28 -6.12
N ILE A 5 1.74 -2.82 -7.09
CA ILE A 5 0.43 -3.43 -6.85
C ILE A 5 0.58 -4.95 -6.91
N GLN A 6 0.15 -5.63 -5.85
CA GLN A 6 0.15 -7.09 -5.77
C GLN A 6 -1.27 -7.59 -5.61
N ARG A 7 -1.74 -8.41 -6.56
CA ARG A 7 -3.00 -9.13 -6.40
C ARG A 7 -2.80 -10.27 -5.39
N VAL A 8 -3.57 -10.27 -4.32
CA VAL A 8 -3.41 -11.20 -3.20
C VAL A 8 -4.71 -11.94 -2.91
N SER A 9 -4.56 -13.18 -2.42
CA SER A 9 -5.67 -13.92 -1.78
C SER A 9 -5.85 -13.53 -0.31
N ALA A 10 -4.78 -13.01 0.33
CA ALA A 10 -4.75 -12.42 1.67
C ALA A 10 -3.50 -11.55 1.85
N ALA A 11 -3.58 -10.51 2.69
CA ALA A 11 -2.42 -9.74 3.16
C ALA A 11 -2.64 -9.22 4.59
N LYS A 12 -1.58 -8.96 5.34
CA LYS A 12 -1.66 -8.42 6.71
C LYS A 12 -0.44 -7.58 7.07
N VAL A 13 -0.62 -6.66 8.00
CA VAL A 13 0.46 -5.86 8.62
C VAL A 13 0.53 -6.19 10.10
N THR A 14 1.73 -6.49 10.57
CA THR A 14 2.04 -6.76 11.98
C THR A 14 3.16 -5.84 12.45
N VAL A 15 3.08 -5.36 13.69
CA VAL A 15 4.16 -4.62 14.35
C VAL A 15 4.61 -5.43 15.55
N GLY A 16 5.83 -5.98 15.49
CA GLY A 16 6.23 -7.05 16.39
C GLY A 16 5.35 -8.28 16.18
N GLU A 17 4.67 -8.73 17.23
CA GLU A 17 3.75 -9.87 17.19
C GLU A 17 2.26 -9.46 17.09
N GLU A 18 1.96 -8.16 17.15
CA GLU A 18 0.59 -7.67 17.13
C GLU A 18 0.07 -7.48 15.69
N LEU A 19 -1.13 -7.99 15.42
CA LEU A 19 -1.84 -7.78 14.15
C LEU A 19 -2.48 -6.40 14.13
N ILE A 20 -2.04 -5.53 13.22
CA ILE A 20 -2.60 -4.19 13.05
C ILE A 20 -3.78 -4.20 12.08
N SER A 21 -3.62 -4.84 10.93
CA SER A 21 -4.71 -4.98 9.95
C SER A 21 -4.50 -6.17 9.02
N SER A 22 -5.58 -6.63 8.39
CA SER A 22 -5.54 -7.65 7.37
C SER A 22 -6.67 -7.49 6.35
N ILE A 23 -6.43 -8.03 5.16
CA ILE A 23 -7.41 -8.18 4.09
C ILE A 23 -7.39 -9.62 3.58
N VAL A 24 -8.50 -10.07 2.99
CA VAL A 24 -8.58 -11.36 2.30
C VAL A 24 -8.26 -11.13 0.81
N LYS A 25 -9.21 -11.35 -0.10
CA LYS A 25 -8.97 -11.21 -1.53
C LYS A 25 -8.95 -9.72 -1.90
N GLY A 26 -7.89 -9.27 -2.55
CA GLY A 26 -7.76 -7.87 -2.94
C GLY A 26 -6.41 -7.51 -3.51
N LEU A 27 -5.99 -6.27 -3.28
CA LEU A 27 -4.70 -5.73 -3.69
C LEU A 27 -3.92 -5.28 -2.45
N CYS A 28 -2.66 -5.69 -2.35
CA CYS A 28 -1.68 -5.08 -1.46
C CYS A 28 -0.92 -4.03 -2.27
N VAL A 29 -0.89 -2.79 -1.78
CA VAL A 29 -0.27 -1.66 -2.48
C VAL A 29 0.87 -1.13 -1.65
N LEU A 30 2.09 -1.22 -2.18
CA LEU A 30 3.28 -0.62 -1.59
C LEU A 30 3.50 0.73 -2.28
N ILE A 31 3.36 1.82 -1.53
CA ILE A 31 3.47 3.19 -2.07
C ILE A 31 4.85 3.76 -1.74
N GLY A 32 5.52 4.27 -2.77
CA GLY A 32 6.73 5.06 -2.66
C GLY A 32 6.45 6.52 -3.02
N ILE A 33 6.84 7.42 -2.12
CA ILE A 33 6.67 8.87 -2.28
C ILE A 33 8.06 9.50 -2.41
N SER A 34 8.26 10.28 -3.46
CA SER A 34 9.45 11.09 -3.73
C SER A 34 9.29 12.51 -3.17
N ASN A 35 10.39 13.21 -2.95
CA ASN A 35 10.39 14.60 -2.51
C ASN A 35 9.84 15.58 -3.56
N GLU A 36 9.71 15.13 -4.80
CA GLU A 36 9.16 15.87 -5.93
C GLU A 36 7.63 15.67 -6.07
N ASP A 37 7.06 14.71 -5.34
CA ASP A 37 5.64 14.39 -5.42
C ASP A 37 4.80 15.47 -4.72
N ASN A 38 3.67 15.81 -5.34
CA ASN A 38 2.70 16.76 -4.80
C ASN A 38 1.29 16.17 -4.83
N ALA A 39 0.30 16.97 -4.41
CA ALA A 39 -1.09 16.53 -4.32
C ALA A 39 -1.67 16.06 -5.68
N ASN A 40 -1.26 16.66 -6.80
CA ASN A 40 -1.74 16.24 -8.11
C ASN A 40 -1.24 14.83 -8.49
N ASP A 41 -0.06 14.43 -8.00
CA ASP A 41 0.46 13.08 -8.21
C ASP A 41 -0.36 12.02 -7.48
N VAL A 42 -1.02 12.40 -6.38
CA VAL A 42 -1.98 11.54 -5.66
C VAL A 42 -3.29 11.46 -6.43
N ASP A 43 -3.83 12.61 -6.85
CA ASP A 43 -5.12 12.67 -7.54
C ASP A 43 -5.13 11.93 -8.89
N TRP A 44 -3.97 11.86 -9.54
CA TRP A 44 -3.82 11.12 -10.80
C TRP A 44 -3.73 9.60 -10.61
N MET A 45 -3.35 9.13 -9.41
CA MET A 45 -3.08 7.71 -9.12
C MET A 45 -4.34 6.94 -8.74
#